data_AF-A0A328AM96-F1
#
_entry.id   AF-A0A328AM96-F1
#
_cell.length_a   1.000
_cell.length_b   1.000
_cell.length_c   1.000
_cell.angle_alpha   90.00
_cell.angle_beta   90.00
_cell.angle_gamma   90.00
#
_symmetry.space_group_name_H-M   'P 1'
#
loop_
_entity.id
_entity.type
_entity.pdbx_description
1 polymer ?
#
loop_
_entity_poly.entity_id
_entity_poly.type
_entity_poly.pdbx_seq_one_letter_code
_entity_poly.pdbx_strand_id
1 'polypeptide(L)'
;MTRSASRITLSSGLTIAGAASFIGAAVSGEIAVVHMRWMAQTYGAICGSEGLPHCAACPTAVGLLMSGLALLAAAAGERRRLIGSRVSSRGR
;
A
#
# COMPACT_ATOMS: atom_id res chain seq x y z
N MET A 1 -9.45 21.36 -22.08
CA MET A 1 -9.83 19.93 -21.94
C MET A 1 -8.71 19.02 -21.41
N THR A 2 -7.43 19.31 -21.65
CA THR A 2 -6.27 18.47 -21.26
C THR A 2 -6.14 18.20 -19.76
N ARG A 3 -6.40 19.21 -18.91
CA ARG A 3 -6.19 19.14 -17.44
C ARG A 3 -7.07 18.13 -16.70
N SER A 4 -8.23 17.77 -17.26
CA SER A 4 -9.18 16.83 -16.65
C SER A 4 -8.81 15.37 -16.96
N ALA A 5 -8.37 15.11 -18.20
CA ALA A 5 -7.86 13.78 -18.59
C ALA A 5 -6.61 13.39 -17.79
N SER A 6 -5.67 14.33 -17.57
CA SER A 6 -4.45 14.08 -16.79
C SER A 6 -4.74 13.68 -15.34
N ARG A 7 -5.75 14.29 -14.70
CA ARG A 7 -6.16 13.98 -13.32
C ARG A 7 -6.83 12.61 -13.20
N ILE A 8 -7.60 12.21 -14.20
CA ILE A 8 -8.22 10.88 -14.25
C ILE A 8 -7.15 9.80 -14.36
N THR A 9 -6.17 9.95 -15.26
CA THR A 9 -5.07 9.00 -15.41
C THR A 9 -4.22 8.91 -14.15
N LEU A 10 -3.92 10.05 -13.50
CA LEU A 10 -3.19 10.07 -12.23
C LEU A 10 -3.95 9.34 -11.12
N SER A 11 -5.26 9.60 -10.96
CA SER A 11 -6.08 8.93 -9.94
C SER A 11 -6.15 7.41 -10.15
N SER A 12 -6.29 6.96 -11.40
CA SER A 12 -6.23 5.53 -11.74
C SER A 12 -4.86 4.93 -11.45
N GLY A 13 -3.77 5.63 -11.81
CA GLY A 13 -2.40 5.20 -11.52
C GLY A 13 -2.13 5.04 -10.02
N LEU A 14 -2.57 6.00 -9.21
CA LEU A 14 -2.48 5.93 -7.74
C LEU A 14 -3.27 4.74 -7.17
N THR A 15 -4.47 4.47 -7.71
CA THR A 15 -5.30 3.34 -7.28
C THR A 15 -4.61 2.01 -7.57
N ILE A 16 -4.06 1.85 -8.78
CA ILE A 16 -3.35 0.63 -9.21
C ILE A 16 -2.08 0.44 -8.38
N ALA A 17 -1.27 1.49 -8.20
CA ALA A 17 -0.06 1.43 -7.39
C ALA A 17 -0.38 1.10 -5.92
N GLY A 18 -1.47 1.65 -5.39
CA GLY A 18 -1.96 1.34 -4.05
C GLY A 18 -2.33 -0.14 -3.91
N ALA A 19 -3.12 -0.68 -4.85
CA ALA A 19 -3.50 -2.09 -4.88
C ALA A 19 -2.30 -3.03 -5.03
N ALA A 20 -1.36 -2.70 -5.92
CA ALA A 20 -0.13 -3.47 -6.10
C ALA A 20 0.71 -3.48 -4.82
N SER A 21 0.75 -2.37 -4.08
CA SER A 21 1.44 -2.29 -2.79
C SER A 21 0.80 -3.21 -1.74
N PHE A 22 -0.53 -3.35 -1.71
CA PHE A 22 -1.19 -4.32 -0.83
C PHE A 22 -0.85 -5.78 -1.20
N ILE A 23 -0.81 -6.10 -2.49
CA ILE A 23 -0.40 -7.44 -2.94
C ILE A 23 1.03 -7.72 -2.50
N GLY A 24 1.94 -6.75 -2.70
CA GLY A 24 3.32 -6.86 -2.23
C GLY A 24 3.42 -7.01 -0.71
N ALA A 25 2.61 -6.28 0.05
CA ALA A 25 2.55 -6.39 1.51
C ALA A 25 2.11 -7.79 1.95
N ALA A 26 1.08 -8.34 1.31
CA ALA A 26 0.58 -9.69 1.61
C ALA A 26 1.65 -10.76 1.31
N VAL A 27 2.28 -10.70 0.14
CA VAL A 27 3.38 -11.62 -0.22
C VAL A 27 4.54 -11.50 0.77
N SER A 28 4.92 -10.28 1.14
CA SER A 28 5.98 -10.04 2.12
C SER A 28 5.62 -10.58 3.51
N GLY A 29 4.35 -10.45 3.91
CA GLY A 29 3.84 -11.02 5.16
C GLY A 29 3.92 -12.55 5.18
N GLU A 30 3.50 -13.21 4.11
CA GLU A 30 3.60 -14.67 3.98
C GLU A 30 5.06 -15.14 4.07
N ILE A 31 5.98 -14.46 3.39
CA ILE A 31 7.42 -14.75 3.47
C ILE A 31 7.92 -14.59 4.91
N ALA A 32 7.50 -13.55 5.62
CA ALA A 32 7.86 -13.34 7.02
C ALA A 32 7.35 -14.47 7.91
N VAL A 33 6.11 -14.95 7.70
CA VAL A 33 5.53 -16.08 8.46
C VAL A 33 6.31 -17.36 8.20
N VAL A 34 6.60 -17.69 6.95
CA VAL A 34 7.41 -18.87 6.60
C VAL A 34 8.79 -18.80 7.26
N HIS A 35 9.42 -17.64 7.20
CA HIS A 35 10.73 -17.43 7.83
C HIS A 35 10.68 -17.57 9.35
N MET A 36 9.66 -17.00 10.00
CA MET A 36 9.46 -17.14 11.44
C MET A 36 9.25 -18.60 11.86
N ARG A 37 8.48 -19.38 11.09
CA ARG A 37 8.29 -20.82 11.36
C ARG A 37 9.60 -21.60 11.22
N TRP A 38 10.38 -21.31 10.18
CA TRP A 38 11.68 -21.95 9.97
C TRP A 38 12.68 -21.62 11.10
N MET A 39 12.73 -20.34 11.51
CA MET A 39 13.56 -19.89 12.64
C MET A 39 13.16 -20.59 13.95
N ALA A 40 11.85 -20.67 14.22
CA ALA A 40 11.34 -21.32 15.42
C ALA A 40 11.70 -22.82 15.46
N GLN A 41 11.65 -23.51 14.32
CA GLN A 41 11.99 -24.93 14.24
C GLN A 41 13.49 -25.19 14.34
N THR A 42 14.32 -24.31 13.77
CA THR A 42 15.77 -24.55 13.64
C THR A 42 16.55 -24.03 14.84
N TYR A 43 16.12 -22.90 15.40
CA TYR A 43 16.85 -22.17 16.46
C TYR A 43 16.03 -21.97 17.73
N GLY A 44 14.75 -22.40 17.75
CA GLY A 44 13.87 -22.21 18.91
C GLY A 44 13.49 -20.75 19.18
N ALA A 45 13.67 -19.85 18.20
CA ALA A 45 13.48 -18.41 18.37
C ALA A 45 12.71 -17.79 17.19
N ILE A 46 12.14 -16.59 17.39
CA ILE A 46 11.40 -15.83 16.38
C ILE A 46 12.16 -14.53 16.09
N CYS A 47 12.24 -14.10 14.84
CA CYS A 47 12.88 -12.82 14.52
C CYS A 47 12.16 -11.66 15.24
N GLY A 48 12.91 -10.82 15.95
CA GLY A 48 12.34 -9.76 16.78
C GLY A 48 12.07 -10.14 18.25
N SER A 49 12.25 -11.41 18.66
CA SER A 49 12.20 -11.77 20.08
C SER A 49 13.51 -11.39 20.77
N GLU A 50 13.43 -10.70 21.91
CA GLU A 50 14.50 -10.46 22.89
C GLU A 50 15.91 -10.28 22.29
N GLY A 51 16.11 -9.17 21.56
CA GLY A 51 17.42 -8.78 21.03
C GLY A 51 17.75 -9.34 19.64
N LEU A 52 16.92 -10.22 19.08
CA LEU A 52 17.08 -10.67 17.70
C LEU A 52 16.56 -9.63 16.71
N PRO A 53 17.28 -9.37 15.60
CA PRO A 53 16.79 -8.47 14.56
C PRO A 53 15.55 -9.04 13.86
N HIS A 54 14.68 -8.15 13.35
CA HIS A 54 13.61 -8.54 12.43
C HIS A 54 14.19 -8.94 11.07
N CYS A 55 13.59 -9.94 10.42
CA CYS A 55 13.92 -10.24 9.03
C CYS A 55 13.44 -9.12 8.11
N ALA A 56 14.08 -8.96 6.94
CA ALA A 56 13.74 -7.89 5.99
C ALA A 56 12.27 -7.93 5.54
N ALA A 57 11.64 -9.10 5.53
CA ALA A 57 10.26 -9.30 5.11
C ALA A 57 9.22 -8.60 6.02
N CYS A 58 9.53 -8.39 7.30
CA CYS A 58 8.65 -7.70 8.25
C CYS A 58 8.53 -6.19 7.95
N PRO A 59 9.61 -5.40 7.94
CA PRO A 59 9.52 -3.97 7.64
C PRO A 59 9.09 -3.70 6.20
N THR A 60 9.41 -4.58 5.24
CA THR A 60 8.90 -4.44 3.86
C THR A 60 7.38 -4.62 3.79
N ALA A 61 6.82 -5.59 4.53
CA ALA A 61 5.37 -5.78 4.60
C ALA A 61 4.67 -4.54 5.15
N VAL A 62 5.18 -3.98 6.25
CA VAL A 62 4.64 -2.75 6.86
C VAL A 62 4.80 -1.55 5.92
N GLY A 63 5.97 -1.38 5.31
CA GLY A 63 6.25 -0.27 4.40
C GLY A 63 5.33 -0.30 3.17
N LEU A 64 5.11 -1.47 2.58
CA LEU A 64 4.21 -1.65 1.45
C LEU A 64 2.75 -1.43 1.83
N LEU A 65 2.33 -1.89 3.01
CA LEU A 65 0.97 -1.68 3.51
C LEU A 65 0.69 -0.18 3.74
N MET A 66 1.61 0.53 4.38
CA MET A 66 1.50 1.98 4.62
C MET A 66 1.54 2.77 3.31
N SER A 67 2.41 2.39 2.38
CA SER A 67 2.47 3.01 1.05
C SER A 67 1.18 2.78 0.26
N GLY A 68 0.63 1.56 0.32
CA GLY A 68 -0.65 1.22 -0.32
C GLY A 68 -1.82 2.04 0.21
N LEU A 69 -1.91 2.17 1.54
CA LEU A 69 -2.91 3.03 2.20
C LEU A 69 -2.77 4.49 1.77
N ALA A 70 -1.56 5.03 1.77
CA ALA A 70 -1.30 6.42 1.38
C ALA A 70 -1.68 6.68 -0.09
N LEU A 71 -1.35 5.77 -1.00
CA LEU A 71 -1.68 5.85 -2.41
C LEU A 71 -3.19 5.79 -2.66
N LEU A 72 -3.91 4.89 -1.98
CA LEU A 72 -5.37 4.83 -2.05
C LEU A 72 -6.03 6.08 -1.47
N ALA A 73 -5.53 6.61 -0.35
CA ALA A 73 -6.04 7.85 0.24
C ALA A 73 -5.86 9.04 -0.71
N ALA A 74 -4.70 9.14 -1.36
CA ALA A 74 -4.43 10.15 -2.38
C ALA A 74 -5.36 10.01 -3.60
N ALA A 75 -5.57 8.79 -4.09
CA ALA A 75 -6.49 8.51 -5.20
C ALA A 75 -7.95 8.91 -4.85
N ALA A 76 -8.40 8.60 -3.63
CA ALA A 76 -9.71 8.97 -3.13
C ALA A 76 -9.88 10.49 -3.00
N GLY A 77 -8.84 11.20 -2.54
CA GLY A 77 -8.79 12.66 -2.48
C GLY A 77 -8.97 13.30 -3.86
N GLU A 78 -8.27 12.80 -4.88
CA GLU A 78 -8.39 13.33 -6.25
C GLU A 78 -9.78 13.04 -6.85
N ARG A 79 -10.36 11.85 -6.60
CA ARG A 79 -11.74 11.55 -7.02
C ARG A 79 -12.75 12.51 -6.41
N ARG A 80 -12.65 12.82 -5.12
CA ARG A 80 -13.56 13.77 -4.45
C ARG A 80 -13.47 15.17 -5.08
N ARG A 81 -12.26 15.63 -5.40
CA ARG A 81 -12.04 16.93 -6.09
C ARG A 81 -12.66 16.95 -7.49
N LEU A 82 -12.49 15.88 -8.26
CA LEU A 82 -13.09 15.75 -9.59
C LEU A 82 -14.62 15.77 -9.52
N ILE A 83 -15.24 15.04 -8.59
CA ILE A 83 -16.69 15.04 -8.41
C ILE A 83 -17.20 16.43 -8.02
N GLY A 84 -16.57 17.10 -7.04
CA GLY A 84 -16.95 18.45 -6.63
C GLY A 84 -16.89 19.47 -7.78
N SER A 85 -15.86 19.37 -8.64
CA SER A 85 -15.73 20.25 -9.80
C SER A 85 -16.85 20.07 -10.84
N ARG A 86 -17.34 18.83 -11.04
CA ARG A 86 -18.46 18.53 -11.96
C ARG A 86 -19.80 19.04 -11.44
N VAL A 87 -20.01 18.98 -10.13
CA VAL A 87 -21.23 19.51 -9.50
C VAL A 87 -21.28 21.04 -9.65
N SER A 88 -20.16 21.72 -9.39
CA SER A 88 -20.07 23.18 -9.54
C SER A 88 -20.28 23.68 -10.97
N SER A 89 -19.95 22.89 -12.00
CA SER A 89 -20.13 23.29 -13.40
C SER A 89 -21.54 23.06 -13.95
N ARG A 90 -22.38 22.26 -13.27
CA ARG A 90 -23.73 21.90 -13.75
C ARG A 90 -24.83 22.81 -13.20
N GLY A 91 -24.51 23.63 -12.20
CA GLY A 91 -25.41 24.63 -11.60
C GLY A 91 -25.25 26.06 -12.15
N ARG A 92 -24.47 26.24 -13.23
CA ARG A 92 -24.44 27.48 -14.03
C ARG A 92 -25.00 27.16 -15.41
#